data_AF-A0A2X3JBE9-F1
#
_entry.id   AF-A0A2X3JBE9-F1
#
_cell.length_a   1.000
_cell.length_b   1.000
_cell.length_c   1.000
_cell.angle_alpha   90.00
_cell.angle_beta   90.00
_cell.angle_gamma   90.00
#
_symmetry.space_group_name_H-M   'P 1'
#
loop_
_entity.id
_entity.type
_entity.pdbx_description
1 polymer ?
#
loop_
_entity_poly.entity_id
_entity_poly.type
_entity_poly.pdbx_seq_one_letter_code
_entity_poly.pdbx_strand_id
1 'polypeptide(L)'
;MIPRPTVSTLAEAEAFAAAGYTNLLYAVGIAPHKLPRAAALMAKGVNLHILLDSEPQATAVAEYGQAHGFAFSVFYRSGLATATGADCRRTATNF
;
A
#
# COMPACT_ATOMS: atom_id res chain seq x y z
N MET A 1 -8.60 -13.57 -16.18
CA MET A 1 -8.44 -12.37 -15.34
C MET A 1 -8.57 -12.81 -13.89
N ILE A 2 -7.49 -12.76 -13.10
CA ILE A 2 -7.56 -13.12 -11.67
C ILE A 2 -8.18 -11.93 -10.93
N PRO A 3 -9.27 -12.11 -10.15
CA PRO A 3 -9.90 -11.02 -9.42
C PRO A 3 -8.94 -10.47 -8.35
N ARG A 4 -9.08 -9.17 -8.02
CA ARG A 4 -8.35 -8.53 -6.93
C ARG A 4 -9.16 -8.67 -5.63
N PRO A 5 -8.85 -9.61 -4.74
CA PRO A 5 -9.54 -9.71 -3.47
C PRO A 5 -9.24 -8.51 -2.59
N THR A 6 -10.28 -8.05 -1.89
CA THR A 6 -10.17 -7.08 -0.81
C THR A 6 -10.02 -7.84 0.49
N VAL A 7 -8.97 -7.52 1.23
CA VAL A 7 -8.65 -8.12 2.52
C VAL A 7 -8.74 -7.07 3.62
N SER A 8 -9.17 -7.50 4.79
CA SER A 8 -9.28 -6.65 5.98
C SER A 8 -8.10 -6.86 6.94
N THR A 9 -7.36 -7.97 6.78
CA THR A 9 -6.19 -8.29 7.60
C THR A 9 -4.98 -8.64 6.74
N LEU A 10 -3.77 -8.43 7.29
CA LEU A 10 -2.53 -8.89 6.64
C LEU A 10 -2.39 -10.41 6.65
N ALA A 11 -3.03 -11.10 7.60
CA ALA A 11 -3.05 -12.57 7.63
C ALA A 11 -3.84 -13.12 6.43
N GLU A 12 -4.99 -12.52 6.11
CA GLU A 12 -5.71 -12.82 4.86
C GLU A 12 -4.83 -12.54 3.64
N ALA A 13 -4.14 -11.38 3.61
CA ALA A 13 -3.23 -11.03 2.52
C ALA A 13 -2.13 -12.09 2.31
N GLU A 14 -1.53 -12.57 3.40
CA GLU A 14 -0.53 -13.64 3.39
C GLU A 14 -1.11 -14.97 2.88
N ALA A 15 -2.33 -15.33 3.30
CA ALA A 15 -3.01 -16.54 2.82
C ALA A 15 -3.35 -16.47 1.32
N PHE A 16 -3.85 -15.33 0.85
CA PHE A 16 -4.12 -15.11 -0.58
C PHE A 16 -2.83 -15.10 -1.41
N ALA A 17 -1.76 -14.49 -0.91
CA ALA A 17 -0.46 -14.54 -1.55
C ALA A 17 0.07 -15.98 -1.67
N ALA A 18 -0.08 -16.79 -0.62
CA ALA A 18 0.28 -18.21 -0.64
C ALA A 18 -0.58 -19.03 -1.62
N ALA A 19 -1.84 -18.63 -1.82
CA ALA A 19 -2.74 -19.21 -2.81
C ALA A 19 -2.47 -18.73 -4.26
N GLY A 20 -1.47 -17.87 -4.48
CA GLY A 20 -1.07 -17.39 -5.80
C GLY A 20 -1.75 -16.08 -6.25
N TYR A 21 -2.48 -15.39 -5.38
CA TYR A 21 -3.00 -14.07 -5.69
C TYR A 21 -1.91 -13.01 -5.55
N THR A 22 -1.65 -12.32 -6.66
CA THR A 22 -0.60 -11.29 -6.73
C THR A 22 -1.15 -9.87 -6.68
N ASN A 23 -2.46 -9.66 -6.73
CA ASN A 23 -3.07 -8.34 -6.68
C ASN A 23 -4.07 -8.26 -5.53
N LEU A 24 -3.75 -7.51 -4.47
CA LEU A 24 -4.51 -7.48 -3.21
C LEU A 24 -4.82 -6.05 -2.78
N LEU A 25 -5.99 -5.81 -2.20
CA LEU A 25 -6.33 -4.54 -1.55
C LEU A 25 -6.50 -4.72 -0.05
N TYR A 26 -5.63 -4.12 0.75
CA TYR A 26 -5.82 -3.98 2.18
C TYR A 26 -6.68 -2.74 2.48
N ALA A 27 -7.98 -2.96 2.75
CA ALA A 27 -8.99 -1.92 2.87
C ALA A 27 -9.14 -1.34 4.30
N VAL A 28 -8.11 -1.46 5.12
CA VAL A 28 -8.07 -0.96 6.50
C VAL A 28 -6.90 0.02 6.61
N GLY A 29 -7.04 1.06 7.45
CA GLY A 29 -5.95 1.99 7.76
C GLY A 29 -4.69 1.22 8.17
N ILE A 30 -3.58 1.44 7.46
CA ILE A 30 -2.32 0.77 7.80
C ILE A 30 -1.74 1.39 9.07
N ALA A 31 -1.41 0.54 10.03
CA ALA A 31 -0.64 0.98 11.19
C ALA A 31 0.86 0.93 10.85
N PRO A 32 1.68 1.91 11.29
CA PRO A 32 3.11 1.96 10.95
C PRO A 32 3.89 0.67 11.27
N HIS A 33 3.56 0.01 12.39
CA HIS A 33 4.18 -1.25 12.80
C HIS A 33 3.87 -2.44 11.85
N LYS A 34 2.89 -2.30 10.95
CA LYS A 34 2.52 -3.31 9.95
C LYS A 34 3.24 -3.12 8.61
N LEU A 35 3.92 -1.99 8.39
CA LEU A 35 4.64 -1.68 7.15
C LEU A 35 5.73 -2.72 6.80
N PRO A 36 6.52 -3.25 7.75
CA PRO A 36 7.47 -4.31 7.44
C PRO A 36 6.80 -5.58 6.89
N ARG A 37 5.61 -5.92 7.39
CA ARG A 37 4.85 -7.08 6.88
C ARG A 37 4.29 -6.83 5.48
N ALA A 38 3.80 -5.62 5.22
CA ALA A 38 3.35 -5.21 3.89
C ALA A 38 4.51 -5.23 2.87
N ALA A 39 5.68 -4.70 3.26
CA ALA A 39 6.88 -4.73 2.43
C ALA A 39 7.36 -6.16 2.15
N ALA A 40 7.29 -7.06 3.14
CA ALA A 40 7.64 -8.47 2.95
C ALA A 40 6.73 -9.18 1.93
N LEU A 41 5.44 -8.80 1.85
CA LEU A 41 4.54 -9.29 0.81
C LEU A 41 4.91 -8.72 -0.57
N MET A 42 5.22 -7.43 -0.64
CA MET A 42 5.64 -6.79 -1.90
C MET A 42 6.96 -7.35 -2.43
N ALA A 43 7.91 -7.65 -1.54
CA ALA A 43 9.16 -8.31 -1.89
C ALA A 43 8.97 -9.73 -2.46
N LYS A 44 7.84 -10.39 -2.15
CA LYS A 44 7.44 -11.68 -2.74
C LYS A 44 6.75 -11.52 -4.11
N GLY A 45 6.64 -10.31 -4.65
CA GLY A 45 5.97 -10.02 -5.92
C GLY A 45 4.47 -9.78 -5.80
N VAL A 46 3.94 -9.58 -4.58
CA VAL A 46 2.54 -9.23 -4.37
C VAL A 46 2.35 -7.73 -4.56
N ASN A 47 1.53 -7.34 -5.53
CA ASN A 47 1.04 -5.98 -5.68
C ASN A 47 -0.03 -5.71 -4.60
N LEU A 48 0.44 -5.25 -3.44
CA LEU A 48 -0.39 -4.92 -2.30
C LEU A 48 -0.73 -3.42 -2.32
N HIS A 49 -2.01 -3.12 -2.45
CA HIS A 49 -2.54 -1.78 -2.28
C HIS A 49 -3.00 -1.57 -0.83
N ILE A 50 -2.64 -0.45 -0.20
CA ILE A 50 -3.00 -0.15 1.19
C ILE A 50 -3.90 1.08 1.28
N LEU A 51 -4.85 1.07 2.22
CA LEU A 51 -5.71 2.22 2.51
C LEU A 51 -5.13 3.05 3.67
N LEU A 52 -5.22 4.36 3.53
CA LEU A 52 -4.82 5.36 4.52
C LEU A 52 -6.06 6.17 4.89
N ASP A 53 -6.28 6.42 6.17
CA ASP A 53 -7.42 7.20 6.68
C ASP A 53 -7.04 8.55 7.29
N SER A 54 -5.73 8.81 7.43
CA SER A 54 -5.21 9.98 8.12
C SER A 54 -3.83 10.40 7.60
N GLU A 55 -3.51 11.69 7.68
CA GLU A 55 -2.21 12.23 7.28
C GLU A 55 -1.02 11.59 8.02
N PRO A 56 -1.07 11.31 9.34
CA PRO A 56 0.04 10.65 10.03
C PRO A 56 0.36 9.26 9.48
N GLN A 57 -0.64 8.53 8.97
CA GLN A 57 -0.39 7.25 8.31
C GLN A 57 0.32 7.45 6.97
N ALA A 58 -0.05 8.47 6.20
CA ALA A 58 0.60 8.80 4.93
C ALA A 58 2.08 9.16 5.15
N THR A 59 2.37 9.98 6.16
CA THR A 59 3.74 10.33 6.55
C THR A 59 4.53 9.09 6.94
N ALA A 60 3.98 8.22 7.79
CA ALA A 60 4.67 7.00 8.22
C ALA A 60 4.98 6.05 7.05
N VAL A 61 4.05 5.91 6.09
CA VAL A 61 4.27 5.11 4.87
C VAL A 61 5.35 5.73 4.00
N ALA A 62 5.33 7.05 3.81
CA ALA A 62 6.33 7.75 3.01
C ALA A 62 7.73 7.65 3.63
N GLU A 63 7.86 7.87 4.94
CA GLU A 63 9.11 7.73 5.68
C GLU A 63 9.66 6.29 5.58
N TYR A 64 8.80 5.29 5.77
CA TYR A 64 9.20 3.89 5.65
C TYR A 64 9.63 3.56 4.21
N GLY A 65 8.88 4.04 3.21
CA GLY A 65 9.21 3.87 1.81
C GLY A 65 10.58 4.47 1.44
N GLN A 66 10.87 5.68 1.92
CA GLN A 66 12.18 6.32 1.73
C GLN A 66 13.31 5.56 2.41
N ALA A 67 13.10 5.12 3.66
CA ALA A 67 14.13 4.41 4.43
C ALA A 67 14.49 3.05 3.81
N HIS A 68 13.55 2.40 3.13
CA HIS A 68 13.72 1.04 2.60
C HIS A 68 13.73 0.95 1.06
N GLY A 69 13.59 2.07 0.35
CA GLY A 69 13.55 2.11 -1.11
C GLY A 69 12.30 1.46 -1.72
N PHE A 70 11.16 1.53 -1.03
CA PHE A 70 9.88 0.99 -1.52
C PHE A 70 8.88 2.10 -1.83
N ALA A 71 8.15 1.96 -2.94
CA ALA A 71 6.98 2.77 -3.26
C ALA A 71 5.71 1.96 -2.97
N PHE A 72 4.93 2.40 -1.99
CA PHE A 72 3.65 1.76 -1.67
C PHE A 72 2.53 2.30 -2.56
N SER A 73 1.71 1.40 -3.09
CA SER A 73 0.46 1.77 -3.73
C SER A 73 -0.57 2.11 -2.65
N VAL A 74 -0.79 3.41 -2.41
CA VAL A 74 -1.68 3.90 -1.36
C VAL A 74 -2.99 4.45 -1.93
N PHE A 75 -4.08 4.21 -1.21
CA PHE A 75 -5.36 4.88 -1.41
C PHE A 75 -5.66 5.70 -0.16
N TYR A 76 -5.91 6.99 -0.31
CA TYR A 76 -6.37 7.81 0.80
C TYR A 76 -7.90 7.76 0.86
N ARG A 77 -8.48 7.50 2.04
CA ARG A 77 -9.93 7.42 2.27
C ARG A 77 -10.64 8.76 2.03
N SER A 78 -9.90 9.84 1.82
CA SER A 78 -10.37 11.08 1.21
C SER A 78 -9.75 11.17 -0.20
N GLY A 79 -10.46 10.77 -1.26
CA GLY A 79 -10.11 11.01 -2.67
C GLY A 79 -8.61 10.93 -3.07
N LEU A 80 -8.17 9.78 -3.60
CA LEU A 80 -6.91 9.51 -4.32
C LEU A 80 -5.73 10.50 -4.08
N ALA A 81 -4.85 10.16 -3.14
CA ALA A 81 -3.52 10.77 -3.01
C ALA A 81 -2.44 9.69 -3.04
N THR A 82 -1.50 9.77 -3.97
CA THR A 82 -0.30 8.92 -4.07
C THR A 82 0.80 9.49 -3.19
N ALA A 83 1.22 8.75 -2.16
CA ALA A 83 2.35 9.10 -1.31
C ALA A 83 3.66 8.57 -1.92
N THR A 84 4.33 9.38 -2.74
CA THR A 84 5.73 9.15 -3.11
C THR A 84 6.55 10.24 -2.44
N GLY A 85 7.46 9.85 -1.55
CA GLY A 85 8.40 10.78 -0.93
C GLY A 85 9.39 11.34 -1.97
N ALA A 86 9.73 12.61 -1.80
CA ALA A 86 10.48 13.53 -2.68
C ALA A 86 9.55 14.52 -3.42
N ASP A 87 9.30 15.65 -2.74
CA ASP A 87 8.79 16.94 -3.22
C ASP A 87 8.54 17.09 -4.73
N CYS A 88 7.29 17.29 -5.16
CA CYS A 88 7.00 17.83 -6.50
C CYS A 88 5.68 18.62 -6.54
N ARG A 89 5.82 19.94 -6.50
CA ARG A 89 4.80 20.90 -6.95
C ARG A 89 4.25 20.52 -8.33
N ARG A 90 2.93 20.71 -8.49
CA ARG A 90 2.10 20.74 -9.73
C ARG A 90 1.45 19.43 -10.19
N THR A 91 0.15 19.36 -9.92
CA THR A 91 -0.94 19.28 -10.91
C THR A 91 -0.83 18.27 -12.06
N ALA A 92 -1.73 17.29 -12.01
CA ALA A 92 -2.57 16.71 -13.07
C ALA A 92 -1.96 16.22 -14.41
N THR A 93 -2.66 15.21 -14.95
CA THR A 93 -2.72 14.75 -16.36
C THR A 93 -1.59 13.83 -16.85
N ASN A 94 -1.86 12.53 -16.96
CA ASN A 94 -2.29 11.90 -18.22
C ASN A 94 -2.37 10.36 -18.12
N PHE A 95 -3.58 9.86 -18.40
CA PHE A 95 -4.01 8.51 -18.82
C PHE A 95 -3.66 7.28 -17.97
#